data_AF-A0AAJ8KBL3-F1
#
_entry.id   AF-A0AAJ8KBL3-F1
#
_cell.length_a   1.000
_cell.length_b   1.000
_cell.length_c   1.000
_cell.angle_alpha   90.00
_cell.angle_beta   90.00
_cell.angle_gamma   90.00
#
_symmetry.space_group_name_H-M   'P 1'
#
loop_
_entity.id
_entity.type
_entity.pdbx_description
1 polymer ?
#
loop_
_entity_poly.entity_id
_entity_poly.type
_entity_poly.pdbx_seq_one_letter_code
_entity_poly.pdbx_strand_id
1 'polypeptide(L)'
;MIDHALADSTVKASPPIYPHSWREIINGTLEEQFVLVTLGSLNELIQPDFVPSTEHIQLLLYLALNHSTHNIPPELPIQTLSKILSLHQPISFAQAIPFHPSATGSKEQDPIWLQWDYKRSDLHRSIWKCMRGCEEEGVWALIWEKEKDGSGGDKKRKRYSNLDEEEGRRDRKIGKEGWELLGWLVSFWEKDRSERTEEIDTHVYSPLFVRQLPKPFDRTGQLPRNDASFPLTTLKAAYLTSKAGEEGERRKSIAVRLLLLVLDTASGTKPPFHPSSLSSSLIHTLRFFAITDIQDIMRKLGRSRHWRIACHILTLLFEDSGGMRNTKLAQRRADKNLIKREFGSSSLDRPTARYLFEELIPLLGVTRDVHVDNEARMIMLLLELLSIMKVQAYDAEDLQDIRKKYKGNREWWDKMDCSMDAEKLKTPYVMLLKRCIKNIL
;
A
#
# COMPACT_ATOMS: atom_id res chain seq x y z
N MET A 1 19.62 -54.97 5.80
CA MET A 1 20.19 -54.70 4.47
C MET A 1 19.18 -53.92 3.68
N ILE A 2 19.65 -52.81 3.10
CA ILE A 2 19.00 -51.88 2.18
C ILE A 2 18.18 -50.77 2.86
N ASP A 3 18.95 -49.70 3.11
CA ASP A 3 18.58 -48.29 3.08
C ASP A 3 17.55 -47.92 2.01
N HIS A 4 16.68 -46.98 2.36
CA HIS A 4 16.42 -45.84 1.49
C HIS A 4 16.14 -44.60 2.35
N ALA A 5 17.20 -43.82 2.54
CA ALA A 5 17.13 -42.40 2.78
C ALA A 5 16.45 -41.69 1.60
N LEU A 6 15.66 -40.65 1.91
CA LEU A 6 15.54 -39.36 1.21
C LEU A 6 14.17 -38.74 1.52
N ALA A 7 14.12 -37.98 2.60
CA ALA A 7 13.21 -36.86 2.74
C ALA A 7 14.01 -35.72 3.38
N ASP A 8 14.97 -35.20 2.61
CA ASP A 8 15.61 -33.91 2.87
C ASP A 8 14.56 -32.83 2.64
N SER A 9 13.76 -32.56 3.68
CA SER A 9 12.95 -31.33 3.73
C SER A 9 13.92 -30.18 4.01
N THR A 10 14.54 -29.63 2.97
CA THR A 10 15.40 -28.45 3.08
C THR A 10 14.54 -27.20 3.35
N VAL A 11 13.97 -27.11 4.55
CA VAL A 11 13.70 -25.80 5.15
C VAL A 11 15.09 -25.21 5.37
N LYS A 12 15.53 -24.28 4.52
CA LYS A 12 16.80 -23.57 4.75
C LYS A 12 16.70 -22.96 6.14
N ALA A 13 17.48 -23.50 7.09
CA ALA A 13 17.55 -22.96 8.43
C ALA A 13 17.91 -21.47 8.33
N SER A 14 17.23 -20.62 9.11
CA SER A 14 17.54 -19.19 9.14
C SER A 14 19.02 -19.03 9.48
N PRO A 15 19.80 -18.26 8.69
CA PRO A 15 21.21 -18.07 8.95
C PRO A 15 21.43 -17.53 10.37
N PRO A 16 22.45 -18.04 11.10
CA PRO A 16 22.74 -17.58 12.45
C PRO A 16 23.05 -16.09 12.49
N ILE A 17 22.78 -15.47 13.64
CA ILE A 17 23.20 -14.10 13.92
C ILE A 17 24.74 -14.05 14.03
N TYR A 18 25.33 -12.90 13.71
CA TYR A 18 26.76 -12.64 13.87
C TYR A 18 27.36 -13.23 15.17
N PRO A 19 28.49 -13.97 15.06
CA PRO A 19 29.22 -14.46 16.21
C PRO A 19 29.56 -13.34 17.20
N HIS A 20 29.72 -13.71 18.48
CA HIS A 20 30.02 -12.75 19.53
C HIS A 20 31.25 -11.87 19.21
N SER A 21 32.32 -12.45 18.69
CA SER A 21 33.54 -11.71 18.33
C SER A 21 33.28 -10.60 17.30
N TRP A 22 32.47 -10.87 16.28
CA TRP A 22 32.11 -9.87 15.26
C TRP A 22 31.25 -8.76 15.84
N ARG A 23 30.30 -9.13 16.71
CA ARG A 23 29.46 -8.15 17.40
C ARG A 23 30.29 -7.20 18.27
N GLU A 24 31.25 -7.72 19.02
CA GLU A 24 32.12 -6.90 19.87
C GLU A 24 33.07 -6.00 19.07
N ILE A 25 33.54 -6.42 17.89
CA ILE A 25 34.32 -5.55 17.00
C ILE A 25 33.48 -4.34 16.55
N ILE A 26 32.25 -4.60 16.07
CA ILE A 26 31.34 -3.54 15.62
C ILE A 26 30.95 -2.65 16.81
N ASN A 27 30.57 -3.25 17.94
CA ASN A 27 30.10 -2.52 19.12
C ASN A 27 31.22 -1.70 19.77
N GLY A 28 32.46 -2.20 19.80
CA GLY A 28 33.61 -1.42 20.25
C GLY A 28 33.79 -0.14 19.43
N THR A 29 33.67 -0.20 18.10
CA THR A 29 33.73 1.01 17.26
C THR A 29 32.54 1.96 17.43
N LEU A 30 31.36 1.44 17.78
CA LEU A 30 30.17 2.23 18.11
C LEU A 30 30.27 2.92 19.46
N GLU A 31 30.87 2.27 20.45
CA GLU A 31 31.10 2.82 21.79
C GLU A 31 32.03 4.04 21.71
N GLU A 32 33.04 3.99 20.85
CA GLU A 32 33.97 5.09 20.54
C GLU A 32 33.39 6.13 19.55
N GLN A 33 32.14 6.01 19.11
CA GLN A 33 31.47 6.90 18.15
C GLN A 33 32.12 6.97 16.75
N PHE A 34 32.91 5.95 16.36
CA PHE A 34 33.49 5.86 15.03
C PHE A 34 32.49 5.28 14.01
N VAL A 35 31.45 6.06 13.71
CA VAL A 35 30.30 5.64 12.89
C VAL A 35 30.71 5.17 11.48
N LEU A 36 31.63 5.88 10.81
CA LEU A 36 32.11 5.47 9.48
C LEU A 36 32.87 4.14 9.52
N VAL A 37 33.73 3.95 10.52
CA VAL A 37 34.47 2.69 10.71
C VAL A 37 33.49 1.56 10.98
N THR A 38 32.51 1.79 11.86
CA THR A 38 31.44 0.84 12.16
C THR A 38 30.72 0.40 10.89
N LEU A 39 30.30 1.35 10.03
CA LEU A 39 29.62 1.04 8.77
C LEU A 39 30.53 0.28 7.81
N GLY A 40 31.82 0.63 7.74
CA GLY A 40 32.81 -0.11 6.97
C GLY A 40 32.91 -1.56 7.41
N SER A 41 33.14 -1.79 8.71
CA SER A 41 33.22 -3.15 9.28
C SER A 41 31.93 -3.93 9.10
N LEU A 42 30.77 -3.32 9.34
CA LEU A 42 29.49 -3.97 9.11
C LEU A 42 29.32 -4.35 7.65
N ASN A 43 29.68 -3.46 6.71
CA ASN A 43 29.58 -3.72 5.29
C ASN A 43 30.50 -4.86 4.82
N GLU A 44 31.71 -4.96 5.37
CA GLU A 44 32.66 -6.05 5.08
C GLU A 44 32.19 -7.40 5.62
N LEU A 45 31.54 -7.41 6.79
CA LEU A 45 31.08 -8.62 7.46
C LEU A 45 29.76 -9.17 6.91
N ILE A 46 29.03 -8.43 6.07
CA ILE A 46 27.82 -8.94 5.41
C ILE A 46 28.19 -10.07 4.45
N GLN A 47 27.77 -11.28 4.80
CA GLN A 47 28.02 -12.54 4.08
C GLN A 47 26.74 -13.38 4.06
N PRO A 48 26.55 -14.31 3.10
CA PRO A 48 25.34 -15.13 3.00
C PRO A 48 25.03 -15.97 4.26
N ASP A 49 26.06 -16.40 4.97
CA ASP A 49 25.97 -17.38 6.06
C ASP A 49 25.54 -16.78 7.40
N PHE A 50 25.68 -15.46 7.59
CA PHE A 50 25.36 -14.82 8.86
C PHE A 50 24.57 -13.53 8.66
N VAL A 51 23.68 -13.25 9.62
CA VAL A 51 22.84 -12.05 9.61
C VAL A 51 23.28 -11.08 10.72
N PRO A 52 23.26 -9.76 10.47
CA PRO A 52 23.52 -8.77 11.51
C PRO A 52 22.56 -8.91 12.70
N SER A 53 23.01 -8.51 13.89
CA SER A 53 22.16 -8.51 15.09
C SER A 53 21.06 -7.43 15.00
N THR A 54 20.07 -7.52 15.90
CA THR A 54 18.97 -6.55 15.94
C THR A 54 19.47 -5.11 16.13
N GLU A 55 20.42 -4.91 17.04
CA GLU A 55 21.08 -3.62 17.28
C GLU A 55 21.74 -3.07 16.00
N HIS A 56 22.38 -3.92 15.19
CA HIS A 56 23.08 -3.50 13.96
C HIS A 56 22.13 -3.15 12.83
N ILE A 57 21.02 -3.88 12.67
CA ILE A 57 19.97 -3.49 11.73
C ILE A 57 19.33 -2.16 12.15
N GLN A 58 19.05 -1.98 13.44
CA GLN A 58 18.45 -0.74 13.94
C GLN A 58 19.40 0.46 13.88
N LEU A 59 20.70 0.24 14.05
CA LEU A 59 21.72 1.25 13.74
C LEU A 59 21.58 1.73 12.29
N LEU A 60 21.48 0.83 11.32
CA LEU A 60 21.35 1.21 9.91
C LEU A 60 20.05 1.98 9.64
N LEU A 61 18.93 1.57 10.24
CA LEU A 61 17.65 2.31 10.16
C LEU A 61 17.79 3.73 10.75
N TYR A 62 18.46 3.85 11.89
CA TYR A 62 18.71 5.13 12.56
C TYR A 62 19.62 6.04 11.73
N LEU A 63 20.71 5.49 11.19
CA LEU A 63 21.67 6.24 10.38
C LEU A 63 21.10 6.65 9.03
N ALA A 64 20.19 5.87 8.44
CA ALA A 64 19.46 6.26 7.23
C ALA A 64 18.67 7.57 7.43
N LEU A 65 18.21 7.86 8.65
CA LEU A 65 17.47 9.07 8.99
C LEU A 65 18.34 10.21 9.54
N ASN A 66 19.51 9.89 10.09
CA ASN A 66 20.35 10.85 10.82
C ASN A 66 21.77 10.97 10.24
N HIS A 67 21.95 10.62 8.96
CA HIS A 67 23.26 10.59 8.30
C HIS A 67 24.01 11.94 8.40
N SER A 68 23.29 13.07 8.25
CA SER A 68 23.86 14.41 8.36
C SER A 68 24.39 14.73 9.76
N THR A 69 23.75 14.21 10.81
CA THR A 69 24.21 14.40 12.19
C THR A 69 25.53 13.68 12.46
N HIS A 70 25.78 12.59 11.73
CA HIS A 70 26.96 11.74 11.89
C HIS A 70 28.00 11.93 10.78
N ASN A 71 27.84 12.94 9.92
CA ASN A 71 28.73 13.26 8.79
C ASN A 71 29.03 12.06 7.86
N ILE A 72 28.03 11.19 7.64
CA ILE A 72 28.16 10.04 6.73
C ILE A 72 27.43 10.29 5.41
N PRO A 73 27.87 9.65 4.30
CA PRO A 73 27.13 9.70 3.04
C PRO A 73 25.70 9.16 3.19
N PRO A 74 24.67 9.86 2.69
CA PRO A 74 23.27 9.44 2.85
C PRO A 74 22.96 8.07 2.23
N GLU A 75 23.67 7.71 1.17
CA GLU A 75 23.42 6.46 0.44
C GLU A 75 23.96 5.25 1.20
N LEU A 76 24.99 5.43 2.04
CA LEU A 76 25.74 4.32 2.62
C LEU A 76 24.86 3.40 3.50
N PRO A 77 24.06 3.90 4.47
CA PRO A 77 23.20 3.04 5.28
C PRO A 77 22.17 2.26 4.44
N ILE A 78 21.57 2.92 3.44
CA ILE A 78 20.56 2.30 2.55
C ILE A 78 21.20 1.25 1.64
N GLN A 79 22.42 1.49 1.12
CA GLN A 79 23.17 0.52 0.33
C GLN A 79 23.53 -0.71 1.17
N THR A 80 23.97 -0.52 2.41
CA THR A 80 24.28 -1.61 3.34
C THR A 80 23.02 -2.43 3.67
N LEU A 81 21.90 -1.77 3.95
CA LEU A 81 20.59 -2.43 4.11
C LEU A 81 20.16 -3.18 2.84
N SER A 82 20.43 -2.64 1.66
CA SER A 82 20.13 -3.28 0.37
C SER A 82 21.02 -4.50 0.12
N LYS A 83 22.28 -4.47 0.55
CA LYS A 83 23.21 -5.62 0.51
C LYS A 83 22.74 -6.75 1.43
N ILE A 84 22.29 -6.43 2.64
CA ILE A 84 21.67 -7.42 3.56
C ILE A 84 20.43 -8.02 2.88
N LEU A 85 19.57 -7.16 2.34
CA LEU A 85 18.36 -7.60 1.66
C LEU A 85 18.64 -8.42 0.41
N SER A 86 19.75 -8.23 -0.31
CA SER A 86 20.06 -9.05 -1.48
C SER A 86 20.54 -10.45 -1.11
N LEU A 87 21.29 -10.59 -0.01
CA LEU A 87 21.87 -11.87 0.42
C LEU A 87 20.93 -12.73 1.25
N HIS A 88 20.01 -12.13 2.01
CA HIS A 88 19.16 -12.86 2.97
C HIS A 88 17.68 -12.78 2.62
N GLN A 89 16.93 -13.80 3.03
CA GLN A 89 15.48 -13.74 3.04
C GLN A 89 15.01 -12.71 4.10
N PRO A 90 13.99 -11.90 3.81
CA PRO A 90 13.49 -10.89 4.75
C PRO A 90 13.14 -11.42 6.15
N ILE A 91 12.61 -12.64 6.22
CA ILE A 91 12.21 -13.27 7.48
C ILE A 91 13.39 -13.46 8.45
N SER A 92 14.61 -13.63 7.94
CA SER A 92 15.81 -13.91 8.74
C SER A 92 16.24 -12.75 9.63
N PHE A 93 15.84 -11.51 9.30
CA PHE A 93 16.13 -10.31 10.10
C PHE A 93 14.89 -9.45 10.40
N ALA A 94 13.69 -9.95 10.08
CA ALA A 94 12.44 -9.22 10.28
C ALA A 94 12.18 -8.85 11.76
N GLN A 95 12.71 -9.63 12.70
CA GLN A 95 12.58 -9.34 14.13
C GLN A 95 13.31 -8.06 14.56
N ALA A 96 14.24 -7.55 13.75
CA ALA A 96 14.93 -6.30 14.05
C ALA A 96 14.15 -5.05 13.60
N ILE A 97 13.18 -5.22 12.70
CA ILE A 97 12.36 -4.13 12.17
C ILE A 97 11.18 -3.88 13.11
N PRO A 98 10.96 -2.64 13.59
CA PRO A 98 9.79 -2.32 14.39
C PRO A 98 8.50 -2.69 13.65
N PHE A 99 7.58 -3.34 14.35
CA PHE A 99 6.27 -3.70 13.79
C PHE A 99 5.15 -3.19 14.67
N HIS A 100 3.96 -3.03 14.08
CA HIS A 100 2.82 -2.46 14.77
C HIS A 100 2.44 -3.31 16.00
N PRO A 101 2.16 -2.71 17.17
CA PRO A 101 1.91 -3.45 18.42
C PRO A 101 0.74 -4.43 18.32
N SER A 102 -0.30 -4.07 17.58
CA SER A 102 -1.42 -4.98 17.23
C SER A 102 -1.04 -6.33 16.59
N ALA A 103 0.21 -6.51 16.12
CA ALA A 103 0.71 -7.79 15.63
C ALA A 103 1.09 -8.77 16.76
N THR A 104 1.40 -8.26 17.95
CA THR A 104 1.76 -9.04 19.15
C THR A 104 0.77 -8.69 20.25
N GLY A 105 -0.15 -9.60 20.58
CA GLY A 105 -1.28 -9.34 21.49
C GLY A 105 -0.94 -8.96 22.94
N SER A 106 0.32 -8.72 23.29
CA SER A 106 0.80 -8.36 24.63
C SER A 106 1.22 -6.89 24.69
N LYS A 107 0.60 -6.11 25.60
CA LYS A 107 0.96 -4.70 25.88
C LYS A 107 1.90 -4.52 27.07
N GLU A 108 2.25 -5.59 27.78
CA GLU A 108 2.87 -5.48 29.12
C GLU A 108 4.39 -5.61 29.12
N GLN A 109 5.02 -5.91 27.99
CA GLN A 109 6.49 -6.04 27.87
C GLN A 109 7.00 -5.20 26.70
N ASP A 110 8.23 -4.70 26.84
CA ASP A 110 8.95 -4.06 25.73
C ASP A 110 8.93 -4.99 24.50
N PRO A 111 8.68 -4.47 23.29
CA PRO A 111 8.65 -5.30 22.09
C PRO A 111 9.96 -6.05 21.90
N ILE A 112 9.91 -7.29 21.37
CA ILE A 112 11.10 -8.14 21.16
C ILE A 112 12.22 -7.40 20.41
N TRP A 113 11.86 -6.56 19.43
CA TRP A 113 12.82 -5.77 18.65
C TRP A 113 13.54 -4.71 19.49
N LEU A 114 13.08 -4.38 20.68
CA LEU A 114 13.65 -3.35 21.57
C LEU A 114 14.46 -3.94 22.75
N GLN A 115 14.49 -5.27 22.88
CA GLN A 115 15.09 -6.00 24.02
C GLN A 115 16.60 -6.26 23.84
N TRP A 116 17.40 -5.23 23.53
CA TRP A 116 18.86 -5.32 23.45
C TRP A 116 19.54 -4.27 24.35
N ASP A 117 20.82 -4.47 24.68
CA ASP A 117 21.53 -3.63 25.66
C ASP A 117 21.92 -2.26 25.08
N TYR A 118 21.03 -1.29 25.28
CA TYR A 118 21.23 0.08 24.82
C TYR A 118 22.11 0.94 25.73
N LYS A 119 22.53 0.44 26.90
CA LYS A 119 23.25 1.24 27.91
C LYS A 119 24.75 1.33 27.62
N ARG A 120 25.25 0.63 26.61
CA ARG A 120 26.67 0.54 26.23
C ARG A 120 27.29 1.89 25.85
N SER A 121 26.58 2.74 25.09
CA SER A 121 27.08 4.09 24.74
C SER A 121 25.97 5.10 24.47
N ASP A 122 26.34 6.38 24.31
CA ASP A 122 25.39 7.45 23.96
C ASP A 122 24.73 7.25 22.59
N LEU A 123 25.48 6.67 21.65
CA LEU A 123 24.94 6.32 20.34
C LEU A 123 23.90 5.19 20.45
N HIS A 124 24.19 4.13 21.23
CA HIS A 124 23.22 3.07 21.52
C HIS A 124 21.95 3.62 22.17
N ARG A 125 22.09 4.51 23.16
CA ARG A 125 20.97 5.22 23.79
C ARG A 125 20.15 6.02 22.76
N SER A 126 20.80 6.65 21.79
CA SER A 126 20.15 7.45 20.75
C SER A 126 19.37 6.58 19.75
N ILE A 127 19.95 5.47 19.31
CA ILE A 127 19.30 4.47 18.45
C ILE A 127 18.08 3.92 19.17
N TRP A 128 18.25 3.45 20.41
CA TRP A 128 17.16 2.88 21.19
C TRP A 128 16.03 3.87 21.45
N LYS A 129 16.33 5.15 21.76
CA LYS A 129 15.32 6.21 21.87
C LYS A 129 14.58 6.44 20.55
N CYS A 130 15.27 6.38 19.42
CA CYS A 130 14.65 6.48 18.10
C CYS A 130 13.67 5.31 17.86
N MET A 131 14.14 4.08 18.11
CA MET A 131 13.34 2.87 17.94
C MET A 131 12.16 2.81 18.90
N ARG A 132 12.31 3.25 20.16
CA ARG A 132 11.20 3.36 21.11
C ARG A 132 10.08 4.26 20.59
N GLY A 133 10.39 5.28 19.78
CA GLY A 133 9.36 6.09 19.11
C GLY A 133 8.43 5.29 18.19
N CYS A 134 8.80 4.07 17.83
CA CYS A 134 8.04 3.14 17.00
C CYS A 134 7.07 2.25 17.79
N GLU A 135 6.96 2.41 19.11
CA GLU A 135 6.15 1.54 19.97
C GLU A 135 4.66 1.52 19.57
N GLU A 136 4.11 2.68 19.18
CA GLU A 136 2.69 2.82 18.84
C GLU A 136 2.39 2.51 17.37
N GLU A 137 3.27 2.91 16.46
CA GLU A 137 3.00 2.89 15.01
C GLU A 137 3.91 1.89 14.26
N GLY A 138 4.79 1.17 14.95
CA GLY A 138 5.81 0.35 14.30
C GLY A 138 6.73 1.17 13.41
N VAL A 139 7.20 0.58 12.30
CA VAL A 139 8.14 1.21 11.39
C VAL A 139 7.63 2.52 10.77
N TRP A 140 6.31 2.75 10.73
CA TRP A 140 5.74 3.97 10.18
C TRP A 140 6.22 5.22 10.92
N ALA A 141 6.50 5.13 12.22
CA ALA A 141 7.03 6.25 13.00
C ALA A 141 8.39 6.76 12.49
N LEU A 142 9.16 5.92 11.79
CA LEU A 142 10.48 6.28 11.26
C LEU A 142 10.42 7.17 10.01
N ILE A 143 9.35 7.08 9.23
CA ILE A 143 9.25 7.78 7.94
C ILE A 143 8.60 9.17 8.07
N TRP A 144 7.90 9.43 9.17
CA TRP A 144 7.25 10.72 9.40
C TRP A 144 8.28 11.76 9.87
N GLU A 145 8.16 12.98 9.36
CA GLU A 145 8.87 14.12 9.96
C GLU A 145 8.39 14.32 11.39
N LYS A 146 9.33 14.46 12.33
CA LYS A 146 8.99 14.86 13.69
C LYS A 146 8.55 16.31 13.66
N GLU A 147 7.35 16.58 14.17
CA GLU A 147 6.97 17.95 14.49
C GLU A 147 8.03 18.52 15.43
N LYS A 148 8.64 19.65 15.06
CA LYS A 148 9.51 20.36 15.98
C LYS A 148 8.64 20.75 17.16
N ASP A 149 8.82 20.09 18.30
CA ASP A 149 8.16 20.45 19.54
C ASP A 149 8.26 21.97 19.70
N GLY A 150 7.12 22.64 19.55
CA GLY A 150 6.99 24.04 19.92
C GLY A 150 7.47 24.15 21.36
N SER A 151 8.46 25.00 21.56
CA SER A 151 8.99 25.33 22.87
C SER A 151 7.87 25.65 23.86
N GLY A 152 7.70 24.79 24.87
CA GLY A 152 7.09 25.14 26.15
C GLY A 152 5.56 24.98 26.27
N GLY A 153 5.13 24.15 27.22
CA GLY A 153 3.84 24.29 27.90
C GLY A 153 2.89 23.09 27.80
N ASP A 154 2.48 22.58 28.96
CA ASP A 154 1.26 21.79 29.18
C ASP A 154 1.18 20.32 28.70
N LYS A 155 2.00 19.49 29.35
CA LYS A 155 1.79 18.03 29.50
C LYS A 155 0.54 17.61 30.32
N LYS A 156 -0.49 18.46 30.49
CA LYS A 156 -1.62 18.16 31.41
C LYS A 156 -3.05 18.26 30.87
N ARG A 157 -3.27 18.40 29.56
CA ARG A 157 -4.63 18.30 28.97
C ARG A 157 -4.66 17.45 27.69
N LYS A 158 -4.41 16.15 27.82
CA LYS A 158 -4.84 15.15 26.82
C LYS A 158 -5.73 14.11 27.49
N ARG A 159 -7.00 14.45 27.70
CA ARG A 159 -8.03 13.44 28.01
C ARG A 159 -9.41 13.69 27.40
N TYR A 160 -9.60 14.76 26.63
CA TYR A 160 -10.86 15.00 25.90
C TYR A 160 -10.59 15.78 24.59
N SER A 161 -10.12 15.09 23.56
CA SER A 161 -10.41 15.41 22.15
C SER A 161 -9.99 14.21 21.30
N ASN A 162 -10.87 13.22 21.17
CA ASN A 162 -10.67 12.11 20.23
C ASN A 162 -11.05 12.48 18.79
N LEU A 163 -11.51 13.71 18.54
CA LEU A 163 -11.95 14.16 17.21
C LEU A 163 -10.85 14.96 16.48
N ASP A 164 -10.01 15.74 17.20
CA ASP A 164 -8.95 16.54 16.56
C ASP A 164 -7.66 15.74 16.29
N GLU A 165 -7.40 14.64 17.00
CA GLU A 165 -6.19 13.82 16.77
C GLU A 165 -6.23 13.05 15.44
N GLU A 166 -7.42 12.66 14.96
CA GLU A 166 -7.57 12.06 13.62
C GLU A 166 -7.35 13.08 12.51
N GLU A 167 -7.58 14.37 12.75
CA GLU A 167 -7.36 15.45 11.78
C GLU A 167 -5.88 15.85 11.72
N GLY A 168 -5.19 15.96 12.85
CA GLY A 168 -3.75 16.20 12.90
C GLY A 168 -2.88 15.07 12.30
N ARG A 169 -3.33 13.80 12.36
CA ARG A 169 -2.64 12.69 11.67
C ARG A 169 -2.73 12.77 10.14
N ARG A 170 -3.67 13.53 9.58
CA ARG A 170 -3.89 13.64 8.13
C ARG A 170 -2.88 14.55 7.40
N ASP A 171 -2.13 15.37 8.14
CA ASP A 171 -1.16 16.35 7.58
C ASP A 171 0.32 15.98 7.79
N ARG A 172 0.59 14.75 8.22
CA ARG A 172 1.97 14.27 8.43
C ARG A 172 2.75 14.26 7.11
N LYS A 173 3.97 14.79 7.16
CA LYS A 173 4.90 14.86 6.02
C LYS A 173 5.94 13.75 6.10
N ILE A 174 6.37 13.28 4.94
CA ILE A 174 7.50 12.35 4.79
C ILE A 174 8.69 13.16 4.31
N GLY A 175 9.75 13.20 5.12
CA GLY A 175 11.00 13.88 4.80
C GLY A 175 11.77 13.16 3.69
N LYS A 176 12.84 13.78 3.18
CA LYS A 176 13.66 13.18 2.10
C LYS A 176 14.20 11.81 2.51
N GLU A 177 14.77 11.73 3.71
CA GLU A 177 15.35 10.53 4.30
C GLU A 177 14.27 9.46 4.56
N GLY A 178 13.06 9.89 4.95
CA GLY A 178 11.90 9.01 5.12
C GLY A 178 11.47 8.35 3.81
N TRP A 179 11.54 9.05 2.67
CA TRP A 179 11.25 8.47 1.35
C TRP A 179 12.28 7.42 0.92
N GLU A 180 13.57 7.66 1.18
CA GLU A 180 14.63 6.67 0.92
C GLU A 180 14.40 5.39 1.72
N LEU A 181 14.17 5.55 3.04
CA LEU A 181 13.92 4.42 3.92
C LEU A 181 12.64 3.66 3.52
N LEU A 182 11.56 4.39 3.17
CA LEU A 182 10.33 3.78 2.68
C LEU A 182 10.55 3.00 1.38
N GLY A 183 11.36 3.50 0.45
CA GLY A 183 11.73 2.78 -0.77
C GLY A 183 12.42 1.44 -0.48
N TRP A 184 13.31 1.42 0.52
CA TRP A 184 13.92 0.18 0.99
C TRP A 184 12.91 -0.76 1.67
N LEU A 185 12.05 -0.24 2.56
CA LEU A 185 11.01 -1.03 3.24
C LEU A 185 10.02 -1.68 2.26
N VAL A 186 9.59 -0.96 1.24
CA VAL A 186 8.74 -1.51 0.17
C VAL A 186 9.46 -2.64 -0.56
N SER A 187 10.75 -2.48 -0.86
CA SER A 187 11.56 -3.52 -1.50
C SER A 187 11.73 -4.75 -0.60
N PHE A 188 11.87 -4.55 0.72
CA PHE A 188 11.92 -5.61 1.72
C PHE A 188 10.62 -6.44 1.74
N TRP A 189 9.45 -5.79 1.73
CA TRP A 189 8.16 -6.49 1.69
C TRP A 189 7.86 -7.15 0.34
N GLU A 190 8.25 -6.52 -0.77
CA GLU A 190 8.11 -7.12 -2.10
C GLU A 190 8.96 -8.39 -2.23
N LYS A 191 10.18 -8.38 -1.69
CA LYS A 191 11.04 -9.57 -1.64
C LYS A 191 10.41 -10.69 -0.81
N ASP A 192 9.87 -10.38 0.38
CA ASP A 192 9.20 -11.36 1.25
C ASP A 192 8.00 -11.99 0.54
N ARG A 193 7.27 -11.20 -0.25
CA ARG A 193 6.18 -11.70 -1.07
C ARG A 193 6.67 -12.61 -2.21
N SER A 194 7.73 -12.24 -2.93
CA SER A 194 8.20 -13.01 -4.10
C SER A 194 8.82 -14.36 -3.72
N GLU A 195 9.54 -14.43 -2.60
CA GLU A 195 10.24 -15.65 -2.18
C GLU A 195 9.32 -16.72 -1.57
N ARG A 196 8.04 -16.39 -1.33
CA ARG A 196 7.05 -17.33 -0.77
C ARG A 196 6.18 -18.03 -1.82
N THR A 197 6.38 -17.72 -3.09
CA THR A 197 5.54 -18.23 -4.20
C THR A 197 5.74 -19.73 -4.47
N GLU A 198 6.70 -20.39 -3.80
CA GLU A 198 7.04 -21.80 -4.02
C GLU A 198 6.26 -22.78 -3.12
N GLU A 199 5.58 -22.31 -2.06
CA GLU A 199 4.77 -23.18 -1.21
C GLU A 199 3.35 -23.33 -1.79
N ILE A 200 3.04 -24.59 -2.13
CA ILE A 200 1.74 -25.05 -2.61
C ILE A 200 0.65 -24.55 -1.65
N ASP A 201 -0.22 -23.69 -2.17
CA ASP A 201 -1.37 -23.07 -1.49
C ASP A 201 -1.07 -21.91 -0.50
N THR A 202 -1.35 -20.67 -0.93
CA THR A 202 -2.53 -19.85 -0.48
C THR A 202 -2.31 -18.35 -0.24
N HIS A 203 -1.10 -17.79 -0.23
CA HIS A 203 -0.93 -16.37 0.13
C HIS A 203 -0.16 -15.54 -0.91
N VAL A 204 -0.89 -14.64 -1.58
CA VAL A 204 -0.41 -13.74 -2.63
C VAL A 204 0.27 -12.47 -2.04
N TYR A 205 0.40 -12.38 -0.71
CA TYR A 205 0.83 -11.19 0.04
C TYR A 205 2.06 -11.45 0.92
N SER A 206 2.70 -10.37 1.39
CA SER A 206 3.79 -10.40 2.38
C SER A 206 3.23 -10.47 3.82
N PRO A 207 3.48 -11.54 4.59
CA PRO A 207 3.10 -11.59 6.01
C PRO A 207 3.82 -10.51 6.84
N LEU A 208 5.06 -10.18 6.47
CA LEU A 208 5.82 -9.12 7.16
C LEU A 208 5.17 -7.75 6.95
N PHE A 209 4.64 -7.47 5.77
CA PHE A 209 3.86 -6.26 5.51
C PHE A 209 2.55 -6.26 6.29
N VAL A 210 1.83 -7.39 6.35
CA VAL A 210 0.60 -7.52 7.15
C VAL A 210 0.86 -7.18 8.61
N ARG A 211 2.03 -7.49 9.19
CA ARG A 211 2.37 -7.11 10.58
C ARG A 211 2.50 -5.60 10.80
N GLN A 212 2.66 -4.81 9.74
CA GLN A 212 2.78 -3.36 9.81
C GLN A 212 1.43 -2.65 9.80
N LEU A 213 0.37 -3.31 9.34
CA LEU A 213 -0.96 -2.72 9.29
C LEU A 213 -1.64 -2.84 10.67
N PRO A 214 -2.38 -1.82 11.15
CA PRO A 214 -3.11 -1.90 12.41
C PRO A 214 -4.18 -3.02 12.40
N LYS A 215 -4.43 -3.63 13.55
CA LYS A 215 -5.56 -4.54 13.78
C LYS A 215 -6.61 -3.77 14.58
N PRO A 216 -7.91 -3.87 14.24
CA PRO A 216 -8.93 -3.40 15.15
C PRO A 216 -8.80 -4.15 16.48
N PHE A 217 -8.98 -3.42 17.59
CA PHE A 217 -8.99 -4.05 18.91
C PHE A 217 -10.22 -4.94 19.03
N ASP A 218 -10.00 -6.22 19.28
CA ASP A 218 -11.06 -7.19 19.48
C ASP A 218 -10.67 -8.16 20.60
N ARG A 219 -11.63 -8.45 21.49
CA ARG A 219 -11.48 -9.43 22.57
C ARG A 219 -11.19 -10.83 22.05
N THR A 220 -11.66 -11.17 20.85
CA THR A 220 -11.39 -12.49 20.25
C THR A 220 -10.10 -12.53 19.45
N GLY A 221 -9.56 -11.37 19.06
CA GLY A 221 -8.40 -11.27 18.20
C GLY A 221 -8.63 -11.87 16.80
N GLN A 222 -9.87 -12.12 16.37
CA GLN A 222 -10.17 -12.78 15.09
C GLN A 222 -10.51 -11.81 13.96
N LEU A 223 -10.80 -10.54 14.26
CA LEU A 223 -11.14 -9.58 13.22
C LEU A 223 -9.99 -9.36 12.22
N PRO A 224 -10.28 -9.32 10.91
CA PRO A 224 -9.30 -8.95 9.90
C PRO A 224 -8.85 -7.51 10.07
N ARG A 225 -7.69 -7.18 9.50
CA ARG A 225 -7.21 -5.79 9.45
C ARG A 225 -8.13 -4.94 8.61
N ASN A 226 -8.35 -3.69 9.00
CA ASN A 226 -9.28 -2.80 8.30
C ASN A 226 -8.77 -1.37 8.17
N ASP A 227 -7.58 -1.08 8.67
CA ASP A 227 -6.98 0.24 8.66
C ASP A 227 -5.78 0.27 7.70
N ALA A 228 -5.91 1.04 6.62
CA ALA A 228 -4.87 1.30 5.63
C ALA A 228 -4.42 2.78 5.67
N SER A 229 -4.61 3.46 6.80
CA SER A 229 -4.30 4.88 6.96
C SER A 229 -2.84 5.20 6.60
N PHE A 230 -1.85 4.44 7.08
CA PHE A 230 -0.44 4.72 6.75
C PHE A 230 -0.15 4.63 5.24
N PRO A 231 -0.44 3.51 4.53
CA PRO A 231 -0.27 3.46 3.08
C PRO A 231 -1.03 4.55 2.31
N LEU A 232 -2.26 4.87 2.70
CA LEU A 232 -3.08 5.86 2.02
C LEU A 232 -2.60 7.30 2.28
N THR A 233 -2.08 7.59 3.46
CA THR A 233 -1.42 8.87 3.77
C THR A 233 -0.11 9.00 2.98
N THR A 234 0.67 7.94 2.83
CA THR A 234 1.84 7.92 1.92
C THR A 234 1.42 8.21 0.47
N LEU A 235 0.32 7.62 0.00
CA LEU A 235 -0.20 7.88 -1.34
C LEU A 235 -0.61 9.35 -1.52
N LYS A 236 -1.29 9.94 -0.52
CA LYS A 236 -1.60 11.38 -0.50
C LYS A 236 -0.33 12.22 -0.54
N ALA A 237 0.67 11.91 0.28
CA ALA A 237 1.94 12.63 0.28
C ALA A 237 2.62 12.56 -1.09
N ALA A 238 2.67 11.39 -1.73
CA ALA A 238 3.27 11.24 -3.06
C ALA A 238 2.56 12.07 -4.13
N TYR A 239 1.24 12.07 -4.18
CA TYR A 239 0.50 12.69 -5.29
C TYR A 239 0.12 14.15 -5.04
N LEU A 240 -0.16 14.55 -3.80
CA LEU A 240 -0.62 15.91 -3.47
C LEU A 240 0.51 16.85 -3.08
N THR A 241 1.64 16.33 -2.60
CA THR A 241 2.74 17.18 -2.06
C THR A 241 4.03 17.09 -2.85
N SER A 242 4.23 16.06 -3.68
CA SER A 242 5.46 15.92 -4.44
C SER A 242 5.50 16.89 -5.62
N LYS A 243 6.65 17.56 -5.78
CA LYS A 243 6.92 18.41 -6.93
C LYS A 243 7.09 17.57 -8.20
N ALA A 244 6.80 18.16 -9.35
CA ALA A 244 7.12 17.55 -10.64
C ALA A 244 8.64 17.34 -10.78
N GLY A 245 9.02 16.28 -11.51
CA GLY A 245 10.42 15.88 -11.72
C GLY A 245 10.68 14.43 -11.34
N GLU A 246 11.94 14.00 -11.51
CA GLU A 246 12.39 12.63 -11.27
C GLU A 246 12.09 12.16 -9.84
N GLU A 247 12.39 13.01 -8.86
CA GLU A 247 12.14 12.70 -7.46
C GLU A 247 10.63 12.54 -7.15
N GLY A 248 9.79 13.36 -7.77
CA GLY A 248 8.33 13.23 -7.63
C GLY A 248 7.81 11.92 -8.21
N GLU A 249 8.31 11.53 -9.39
CA GLU A 249 7.92 10.26 -10.01
C GLU A 249 8.43 9.05 -9.21
N ARG A 250 9.63 9.13 -8.63
CA ARG A 250 10.15 8.12 -7.72
C ARG A 250 9.22 7.91 -6.51
N ARG A 251 8.78 9.00 -5.86
CA ARG A 251 7.85 8.94 -4.72
C ARG A 251 6.49 8.36 -5.12
N LYS A 252 5.95 8.75 -6.27
CA LYS A 252 4.72 8.16 -6.84
C LYS A 252 4.89 6.67 -7.09
N SER A 253 6.03 6.24 -7.64
CA SER A 253 6.36 4.83 -7.86
C SER A 253 6.40 4.03 -6.55
N ILE A 254 7.08 4.54 -5.52
CA ILE A 254 7.14 3.92 -4.19
C ILE A 254 5.73 3.79 -3.58
N ALA A 255 4.93 4.86 -3.64
CA ALA A 255 3.57 4.85 -3.08
C ALA A 255 2.62 3.89 -3.82
N VAL A 256 2.73 3.79 -5.14
CA VAL A 256 1.95 2.82 -5.92
C VAL A 256 2.38 1.39 -5.63
N ARG A 257 3.69 1.12 -5.52
CA ARG A 257 4.21 -0.20 -5.09
C ARG A 257 3.70 -0.58 -3.71
N LEU A 258 3.70 0.37 -2.76
CA LEU A 258 3.11 0.18 -1.44
C LEU A 258 1.59 -0.10 -1.53
N LEU A 259 0.86 0.60 -2.38
CA LEU A 259 -0.56 0.34 -2.60
C LEU A 259 -0.79 -1.08 -3.15
N LEU A 260 0.04 -1.57 -4.08
CA LEU A 260 -0.05 -2.95 -4.58
C LEU A 260 0.12 -3.98 -3.45
N LEU A 261 1.05 -3.76 -2.52
CA LEU A 261 1.20 -4.60 -1.33
C LEU A 261 -0.08 -4.60 -0.46
N VAL A 262 -0.77 -3.47 -0.31
CA VAL A 262 -2.06 -3.42 0.40
C VAL A 262 -3.15 -4.20 -0.35
N LEU A 263 -3.24 -4.05 -1.68
CA LEU A 263 -4.21 -4.76 -2.49
C LEU A 263 -4.01 -6.29 -2.41
N ASP A 264 -2.76 -6.75 -2.34
CA ASP A 264 -2.44 -8.16 -2.10
C ASP A 264 -3.06 -8.70 -0.82
N THR A 265 -3.05 -7.91 0.26
CA THR A 265 -3.62 -8.31 1.56
C THR A 265 -5.15 -8.38 1.58
N ALA A 266 -5.81 -7.73 0.61
CA ALA A 266 -7.27 -7.75 0.46
C ALA A 266 -7.75 -8.72 -0.63
N SER A 267 -6.82 -9.44 -1.26
CA SER A 267 -7.09 -10.40 -2.34
C SER A 267 -7.15 -11.83 -1.78
N GLY A 268 -7.93 -12.70 -2.43
CA GLY A 268 -8.02 -14.13 -2.09
C GLY A 268 -9.31 -14.51 -1.35
N THR A 269 -9.44 -15.80 -1.00
CA THR A 269 -10.66 -16.37 -0.38
C THR A 269 -10.80 -16.03 1.11
N LYS A 270 -9.68 -15.85 1.81
CA LYS A 270 -9.61 -15.44 3.22
C LYS A 270 -8.59 -14.32 3.41
N PRO A 271 -8.88 -13.10 2.92
CA PRO A 271 -7.92 -12.01 2.93
C PRO A 271 -7.64 -11.55 4.37
N PRO A 272 -6.37 -11.34 4.75
CA PRO A 272 -6.02 -10.80 6.08
C PRO A 272 -6.49 -9.35 6.28
N PHE A 273 -6.74 -8.63 5.18
CA PHE A 273 -7.31 -7.29 5.19
C PHE A 273 -8.76 -7.31 4.68
N HIS A 274 -9.66 -6.63 5.39
CA HIS A 274 -11.08 -6.56 5.09
C HIS A 274 -11.32 -5.80 3.77
N PRO A 275 -11.79 -6.46 2.70
CA PRO A 275 -11.79 -5.86 1.36
C PRO A 275 -12.71 -4.64 1.23
N SER A 276 -13.90 -4.68 1.84
CA SER A 276 -14.84 -3.54 1.80
C SER A 276 -14.34 -2.33 2.59
N SER A 277 -13.52 -2.53 3.62
CA SER A 277 -12.88 -1.42 4.33
C SER A 277 -11.84 -0.75 3.44
N LEU A 278 -11.06 -1.56 2.70
CA LEU A 278 -10.07 -1.04 1.77
C LEU A 278 -10.71 -0.24 0.64
N SER A 279 -11.77 -0.76 0.00
CA SER A 279 -12.46 -0.05 -1.07
C SER A 279 -13.04 1.27 -0.60
N SER A 280 -13.67 1.29 0.58
CA SER A 280 -14.18 2.53 1.18
C SER A 280 -13.07 3.56 1.40
N SER A 281 -11.97 3.17 2.06
CA SER A 281 -10.84 4.05 2.36
C SER A 281 -10.14 4.56 1.09
N LEU A 282 -10.04 3.74 0.05
CA LEU A 282 -9.52 4.14 -1.25
C LEU A 282 -10.41 5.19 -1.92
N ILE A 283 -11.73 5.02 -1.95
CA ILE A 283 -12.63 6.01 -2.54
C ILE A 283 -12.54 7.34 -1.77
N HIS A 284 -12.55 7.28 -0.44
CA HIS A 284 -12.40 8.49 0.39
C HIS A 284 -11.06 9.19 0.18
N THR A 285 -10.01 8.46 -0.18
CA THR A 285 -8.70 9.04 -0.50
C THR A 285 -8.67 9.62 -1.91
N LEU A 286 -9.05 8.82 -2.90
CA LEU A 286 -8.93 9.15 -4.32
C LEU A 286 -9.94 10.19 -4.79
N ARG A 287 -11.08 10.37 -4.12
CA ARG A 287 -12.07 11.39 -4.52
C ARG A 287 -11.49 12.81 -4.53
N PHE A 288 -10.46 13.07 -3.73
CA PHE A 288 -9.79 14.36 -3.64
C PHE A 288 -8.64 14.52 -4.64
N PHE A 289 -8.30 13.47 -5.41
CA PHE A 289 -7.20 13.50 -6.36
C PHE A 289 -7.67 14.10 -7.68
N ALA A 290 -6.76 14.78 -8.37
CA ALA A 290 -6.96 15.17 -9.76
C ALA A 290 -7.20 13.93 -10.62
N ILE A 291 -8.02 14.05 -11.66
CA ILE A 291 -8.37 12.91 -12.52
C ILE A 291 -7.13 12.30 -13.20
N THR A 292 -6.14 13.12 -13.53
CA THR A 292 -4.86 12.69 -14.12
C THR A 292 -4.07 11.80 -13.17
N ASP A 293 -4.07 12.11 -11.87
CA ASP A 293 -3.38 11.31 -10.86
C ASP A 293 -4.11 9.97 -10.62
N ILE A 294 -5.44 9.98 -10.61
CA ILE A 294 -6.23 8.74 -10.55
C ILE A 294 -5.93 7.88 -11.76
N GLN A 295 -5.89 8.45 -12.97
CA GLN A 295 -5.56 7.70 -14.17
C GLN A 295 -4.13 7.13 -14.12
N ASP A 296 -3.15 7.88 -13.63
CA ASP A 296 -1.79 7.34 -13.44
C ASP A 296 -1.76 6.12 -12.50
N ILE A 297 -2.39 6.25 -11.33
CA ILE A 297 -2.54 5.15 -10.36
C ILE A 297 -3.24 3.96 -11.02
N MET A 298 -4.41 4.18 -11.62
CA MET A 298 -5.23 3.11 -12.18
C MET A 298 -4.58 2.44 -13.38
N ARG A 299 -3.79 3.14 -14.20
CA ARG A 299 -3.00 2.52 -15.27
C ARG A 299 -1.91 1.63 -14.71
N LYS A 300 -1.20 2.06 -13.67
CA LYS A 300 -0.17 1.25 -13.00
C LYS A 300 -0.81 0.00 -12.37
N LEU A 301 -1.97 0.13 -11.72
CA LEU A 301 -2.72 -0.99 -11.17
C LEU A 301 -3.29 -1.92 -12.26
N GLY A 302 -3.81 -1.35 -13.36
CA GLY A 302 -4.41 -2.06 -14.49
C GLY A 302 -3.41 -2.91 -15.30
N ARG A 303 -2.12 -2.58 -15.22
CA ARG A 303 -1.00 -3.39 -15.77
C ARG A 303 -0.49 -4.46 -14.80
N SER A 304 -0.97 -4.46 -13.56
CA SER A 304 -0.62 -5.46 -12.55
C SER A 304 -1.67 -6.58 -12.49
N ARG A 305 -1.44 -7.57 -11.63
CA ARG A 305 -2.43 -8.61 -11.31
C ARG A 305 -3.73 -8.07 -10.68
N HIS A 306 -3.74 -6.82 -10.21
CA HIS A 306 -4.89 -6.19 -9.55
C HIS A 306 -5.81 -5.42 -10.49
N TRP A 307 -5.74 -5.66 -11.80
CA TRP A 307 -6.58 -4.95 -12.77
C TRP A 307 -8.09 -5.04 -12.46
N ARG A 308 -8.57 -6.18 -11.91
CA ARG A 308 -9.96 -6.34 -11.46
C ARG A 308 -10.33 -5.36 -10.35
N ILE A 309 -9.43 -5.19 -9.38
CA ILE A 309 -9.59 -4.24 -8.27
C ILE A 309 -9.52 -2.80 -8.82
N ALA A 310 -8.63 -2.51 -9.78
CA ALA A 310 -8.58 -1.20 -10.43
C ALA A 310 -9.93 -0.85 -11.07
N CYS A 311 -10.52 -1.78 -11.82
CA CYS A 311 -11.85 -1.64 -12.40
C CYS A 311 -12.92 -1.44 -11.32
N HIS A 312 -12.88 -2.23 -10.24
CA HIS A 312 -13.79 -2.08 -9.10
C HIS A 312 -13.74 -0.66 -8.51
N ILE A 313 -12.54 -0.15 -8.21
CA ILE A 313 -12.36 1.18 -7.63
C ILE A 313 -12.79 2.28 -8.60
N LEU A 314 -12.49 2.16 -9.91
CA LEU A 314 -12.96 3.08 -10.93
C LEU A 314 -14.49 3.14 -11.01
N THR A 315 -15.17 1.98 -10.95
CA THR A 315 -16.64 1.93 -10.90
C THR A 315 -17.19 2.63 -9.66
N LEU A 316 -16.61 2.40 -8.49
CA LEU A 316 -17.08 3.06 -7.27
C LEU A 316 -16.79 4.57 -7.25
N LEU A 317 -15.67 5.01 -7.84
CA LEU A 317 -15.38 6.43 -8.04
C LEU A 317 -16.35 7.10 -9.03
N PHE A 318 -16.77 6.37 -10.06
CA PHE A 318 -17.79 6.82 -10.99
C PHE A 318 -19.14 7.01 -10.28
N GLU A 319 -19.56 6.02 -9.47
CA GLU A 319 -20.76 6.13 -8.64
C GLU A 319 -20.71 7.27 -7.62
N ASP A 320 -19.53 7.54 -7.05
CA ASP A 320 -19.28 8.64 -6.11
C ASP A 320 -19.41 9.99 -6.83
N SER A 321 -18.81 10.13 -8.02
CA SER A 321 -18.87 11.36 -8.84
C SER A 321 -20.27 11.63 -9.39
N GLY A 322 -21.06 10.58 -9.65
CA GLY A 322 -22.47 10.68 -10.04
C GLY A 322 -23.45 10.86 -8.86
N GLY A 323 -22.97 10.92 -7.62
CA GLY A 323 -23.83 11.11 -6.43
C GLY A 323 -24.69 9.91 -6.04
N MET A 324 -24.45 8.73 -6.62
CA MET A 324 -25.29 7.53 -6.43
C MET A 324 -24.72 6.51 -5.44
N ARG A 325 -23.46 6.68 -5.04
CA ARG A 325 -22.75 5.73 -4.17
C ARG A 325 -23.54 5.37 -2.91
N ASN A 326 -24.12 6.34 -2.20
CA ASN A 326 -24.85 6.08 -0.96
C ASN A 326 -26.11 5.23 -1.21
N THR A 327 -26.86 5.55 -2.26
CA THR A 327 -28.05 4.78 -2.67
C THR A 327 -27.67 3.36 -3.08
N LYS A 328 -26.62 3.21 -3.90
CA LYS A 328 -26.10 1.90 -4.32
C LYS A 328 -25.58 1.08 -3.14
N LEU A 329 -24.87 1.70 -2.20
CA LEU A 329 -24.42 1.04 -0.97
C LEU A 329 -25.60 0.57 -0.11
N ALA A 330 -26.67 1.35 0.01
CA ALA A 330 -27.87 0.94 0.72
C ALA A 330 -28.56 -0.26 0.03
N GLN A 331 -28.68 -0.24 -1.29
CA GLN A 331 -29.21 -1.35 -2.09
C GLN A 331 -28.38 -2.63 -1.92
N ARG A 332 -27.05 -2.53 -1.99
CA ARG A 332 -26.12 -3.67 -1.79
C ARG A 332 -26.17 -4.25 -0.38
N ARG A 333 -26.46 -3.43 0.63
CA ARG A 333 -26.67 -3.88 2.01
C ARG A 333 -28.01 -4.61 2.17
N ALA A 334 -29.04 -4.18 1.44
CA ALA A 334 -30.36 -4.80 1.45
C ALA A 334 -30.40 -6.12 0.66
N ASP A 335 -29.76 -6.18 -0.51
CA ASP A 335 -29.68 -7.38 -1.36
C ASP A 335 -28.22 -7.83 -1.56
N LYS A 336 -27.82 -8.87 -0.83
CA LYS A 336 -26.47 -9.45 -0.94
C LYS A 336 -26.20 -10.07 -2.32
N ASN A 337 -27.22 -10.44 -3.07
CA ASN A 337 -27.06 -10.97 -4.43
C ASN A 337 -26.80 -9.86 -5.45
N LEU A 338 -27.14 -8.61 -5.14
CA LEU A 338 -26.89 -7.47 -6.02
C LEU A 338 -25.40 -7.29 -6.28
N ILE A 339 -24.56 -7.38 -5.24
CA ILE A 339 -23.10 -7.31 -5.40
C ILE A 339 -22.60 -8.37 -6.38
N LYS A 340 -23.16 -9.58 -6.32
CA LYS A 340 -22.79 -10.67 -7.24
C LYS A 340 -23.19 -10.39 -8.68
N ARG A 341 -24.33 -9.73 -8.89
CA ARG A 341 -24.79 -9.33 -10.23
C ARG A 341 -23.98 -8.15 -10.78
N GLU A 342 -23.58 -7.22 -9.92
CA GLU A 342 -22.85 -6.01 -10.32
C GLU A 342 -21.35 -6.24 -10.50
N PHE A 343 -20.72 -7.06 -9.64
CA PHE A 343 -19.27 -7.23 -9.59
C PHE A 343 -18.79 -8.69 -9.64
N GLY A 344 -19.67 -9.68 -9.71
CA GLY A 344 -19.27 -11.09 -9.71
C GLY A 344 -19.04 -11.66 -8.31
N SER A 345 -18.31 -12.77 -8.21
CA SER A 345 -18.30 -13.60 -7.00
C SER A 345 -17.34 -13.13 -5.90
N SER A 346 -16.35 -12.29 -6.22
CA SER A 346 -15.34 -11.78 -5.28
C SER A 346 -15.66 -10.36 -4.79
N SER A 347 -15.25 -10.04 -3.56
CA SER A 347 -15.57 -8.77 -2.88
C SER A 347 -14.92 -7.52 -3.50
N LEU A 348 -13.85 -7.69 -4.28
CA LEU A 348 -13.14 -6.61 -4.99
C LEU A 348 -12.95 -6.97 -6.47
N ASP A 349 -14.00 -7.46 -7.09
CA ASP A 349 -13.98 -7.87 -8.48
C ASP A 349 -14.51 -6.76 -9.41
N ARG A 350 -14.20 -6.88 -10.70
CA ARG A 350 -14.55 -5.91 -11.74
C ARG A 350 -16.07 -5.85 -11.95
N PRO A 351 -16.62 -4.73 -12.48
CA PRO A 351 -18.03 -4.69 -12.84
C PRO A 351 -18.36 -5.74 -13.91
N THR A 352 -19.55 -6.31 -13.87
CA THR A 352 -20.08 -7.19 -14.93
C THR A 352 -20.42 -6.37 -16.18
N ALA A 353 -20.42 -7.02 -17.36
CA ALA A 353 -20.72 -6.34 -18.61
C ALA A 353 -22.14 -5.78 -18.58
N ARG A 354 -23.06 -6.56 -18.01
CA ARG A 354 -24.43 -6.14 -17.79
C ARG A 354 -24.50 -4.87 -16.94
N TYR A 355 -23.84 -4.82 -15.79
CA TYR A 355 -23.87 -3.63 -14.94
C TYR A 355 -23.28 -2.40 -15.64
N LEU A 356 -22.18 -2.59 -16.36
CA LEU A 356 -21.53 -1.53 -17.13
C LEU A 356 -22.43 -0.93 -18.22
N PHE A 357 -23.07 -1.76 -19.04
CA PHE A 357 -23.84 -1.30 -20.21
C PHE A 357 -25.30 -0.98 -19.91
N GLU A 358 -25.92 -1.67 -18.94
CA GLU A 358 -27.32 -1.46 -18.58
C GLU A 358 -27.51 -0.35 -17.55
N GLU A 359 -26.52 -0.12 -16.69
CA GLU A 359 -26.64 0.83 -15.59
C GLU A 359 -25.60 1.94 -15.66
N LEU A 360 -24.30 1.66 -15.70
CA LEU A 360 -23.28 2.71 -15.59
C LEU A 360 -23.23 3.68 -16.79
N ILE A 361 -23.16 3.16 -18.02
CA ILE A 361 -23.08 3.99 -19.23
C ILE A 361 -24.32 4.90 -19.38
N PRO A 362 -25.56 4.40 -19.20
CA PRO A 362 -26.76 5.25 -19.28
C PRO A 362 -26.84 6.37 -18.23
N LEU A 363 -26.04 6.34 -17.16
CA LEU A 363 -26.04 7.40 -16.15
C LEU A 363 -25.37 8.69 -16.63
N LEU A 364 -24.56 8.61 -17.70
CA LEU A 364 -24.04 9.80 -18.38
C LEU A 364 -25.22 10.60 -18.97
N GLY A 365 -25.32 11.89 -18.64
CA GLY A 365 -26.35 12.80 -19.14
C GLY A 365 -27.74 12.72 -18.49
N VAL A 366 -28.01 11.73 -17.62
CA VAL A 366 -29.29 11.61 -16.90
C VAL A 366 -29.30 12.40 -15.59
N THR A 367 -28.12 12.63 -15.00
CA THR A 367 -27.98 13.37 -13.75
C THR A 367 -28.13 14.88 -13.97
N ARG A 368 -29.38 15.33 -14.11
CA ARG A 368 -29.75 16.74 -14.38
C ARG A 368 -29.20 17.77 -13.38
N ASP A 369 -28.80 17.32 -12.19
CA ASP A 369 -28.26 18.16 -11.09
C ASP A 369 -26.75 17.98 -10.83
N VAL A 370 -26.03 17.24 -11.68
CA VAL A 370 -24.58 17.03 -11.51
C VAL A 370 -23.80 18.17 -12.17
N HIS A 371 -22.88 18.77 -11.42
CA HIS A 371 -21.99 19.83 -11.91
C HIS A 371 -21.22 19.35 -13.14
N VAL A 372 -21.05 20.19 -14.16
CA VAL A 372 -20.38 19.85 -15.44
C VAL A 372 -19.00 19.21 -15.21
N ASP A 373 -18.27 19.66 -14.18
CA ASP A 373 -16.96 19.11 -13.81
C ASP A 373 -17.03 17.63 -13.35
N ASN A 374 -18.10 17.25 -12.65
CA ASN A 374 -18.31 15.86 -12.23
C ASN A 374 -18.64 14.97 -13.41
N GLU A 375 -19.36 15.48 -14.41
CA GLU A 375 -19.67 14.73 -15.63
C GLU A 375 -18.42 14.49 -16.49
N ALA A 376 -17.57 15.50 -16.66
CA ALA A 376 -16.26 15.33 -17.31
C ALA A 376 -15.38 14.31 -16.56
N ARG A 377 -15.39 14.35 -15.22
CA ARG A 377 -14.70 13.37 -14.38
C ARG A 377 -15.26 11.96 -14.57
N MET A 378 -16.57 11.79 -14.60
CA MET A 378 -17.24 10.51 -14.86
C MET A 378 -16.85 9.93 -16.22
N ILE A 379 -16.84 10.73 -17.29
CA ILE A 379 -16.41 10.31 -18.63
C ILE A 379 -14.96 9.80 -18.59
N MET A 380 -14.07 10.52 -17.90
CA MET A 380 -12.65 10.16 -17.81
C MET A 380 -12.39 8.90 -16.97
N LEU A 381 -13.16 8.69 -15.90
CA LEU A 381 -13.13 7.46 -15.10
C LEU A 381 -13.62 6.27 -15.93
N LEU A 382 -14.71 6.44 -16.67
CA LEU A 382 -15.27 5.39 -17.52
C LEU A 382 -14.34 5.05 -18.68
N LEU A 383 -13.71 6.05 -19.31
CA LEU A 383 -12.70 5.83 -20.35
C LEU A 383 -11.53 4.98 -19.84
N GLU A 384 -11.01 5.27 -18.65
CA GLU A 384 -9.93 4.49 -18.05
C GLU A 384 -10.40 3.06 -17.70
N LEU A 385 -11.62 2.92 -17.18
CA LEU A 385 -12.23 1.61 -16.91
C LEU A 385 -12.31 0.73 -18.17
N LEU A 386 -12.87 1.28 -19.26
CA LEU A 386 -12.99 0.59 -20.54
C LEU A 386 -11.62 0.29 -21.15
N SER A 387 -10.64 1.18 -20.99
CA SER A 387 -9.26 0.99 -21.43
C SER A 387 -8.62 -0.24 -20.76
N ILE A 388 -8.68 -0.32 -19.42
CA ILE A 388 -8.14 -1.45 -18.66
C ILE A 388 -8.86 -2.74 -19.04
N MET A 389 -10.20 -2.73 -19.10
CA MET A 389 -10.99 -3.90 -19.48
C MET A 389 -10.67 -4.41 -20.89
N LYS A 390 -10.48 -3.50 -21.84
CA LYS A 390 -10.11 -3.85 -23.23
C LYS A 390 -8.73 -4.52 -23.29
N VAL A 391 -7.74 -3.98 -22.57
CA VAL A 391 -6.37 -4.53 -22.54
C VAL A 391 -6.34 -5.94 -21.94
N GLN A 392 -7.17 -6.19 -20.93
CA GLN A 392 -7.21 -7.47 -20.20
C GLN A 392 -8.11 -8.53 -20.85
N ALA A 393 -8.53 -8.33 -22.11
CA ALA A 393 -9.40 -9.24 -22.85
C ALA A 393 -10.64 -9.70 -22.05
N TYR A 394 -11.29 -8.73 -21.39
CA TYR A 394 -12.47 -8.93 -20.55
C TYR A 394 -13.47 -9.93 -21.15
N ASP A 395 -13.84 -10.96 -20.37
CA ASP A 395 -14.72 -12.10 -20.69
C ASP A 395 -15.43 -12.00 -22.05
N ALA A 396 -14.81 -12.60 -23.06
CA ALA A 396 -15.35 -12.61 -24.41
C ALA A 396 -16.75 -13.23 -24.51
N GLU A 397 -17.08 -14.18 -23.61
CA GLU A 397 -18.37 -14.86 -23.52
C GLU A 397 -19.48 -13.94 -23.00
N ASP A 398 -19.30 -13.30 -21.84
CA ASP A 398 -20.26 -12.33 -21.30
C ASP A 398 -20.45 -11.11 -22.23
N LEU A 399 -19.38 -10.71 -22.94
CA LEU A 399 -19.48 -9.67 -23.95
C LEU A 399 -20.24 -10.12 -25.20
N GLN A 400 -20.33 -11.40 -25.53
CA GLN A 400 -21.02 -11.87 -26.74
C GLN A 400 -22.52 -11.59 -26.67
N ASP A 401 -23.14 -11.82 -25.52
CA ASP A 401 -24.55 -11.53 -25.28
C ASP A 401 -24.84 -10.03 -25.30
N ILE A 402 -23.96 -9.24 -24.68
CA ILE A 402 -24.03 -7.76 -24.70
C ILE A 402 -23.85 -7.23 -26.13
N ARG A 403 -22.89 -7.75 -26.89
CA ARG A 403 -22.69 -7.42 -28.31
C ARG A 403 -23.94 -7.70 -29.12
N LYS A 404 -24.52 -8.90 -28.98
CA LYS A 404 -25.74 -9.30 -29.68
C LYS A 404 -26.91 -8.36 -29.33
N LYS A 405 -27.01 -7.95 -28.07
CA LYS A 405 -28.08 -7.08 -27.57
C LYS A 405 -27.94 -5.61 -28.02
N TYR A 406 -26.73 -5.06 -28.05
CA TYR A 406 -26.54 -3.60 -28.21
C TYR A 406 -25.89 -3.15 -29.52
N LYS A 407 -25.21 -4.03 -30.27
CA LYS A 407 -24.52 -3.65 -31.52
C LYS A 407 -25.46 -3.05 -32.59
N GLY A 408 -26.72 -3.48 -32.62
CA GLY A 408 -27.76 -2.98 -33.54
C GLY A 408 -28.93 -2.25 -32.87
N ASN A 409 -28.84 -1.98 -31.56
CA ASN A 409 -29.95 -1.38 -30.82
C ASN A 409 -29.99 0.14 -31.00
N ARG A 410 -30.71 0.58 -32.03
CA ARG A 410 -30.82 2.00 -32.38
C ARG A 410 -31.39 2.85 -31.24
N GLU A 411 -32.39 2.36 -30.52
CA GLU A 411 -33.00 3.10 -29.40
C GLU A 411 -32.01 3.35 -28.26
N TRP A 412 -31.14 2.37 -27.96
CA TRP A 412 -30.10 2.54 -26.96
C TRP A 412 -29.04 3.55 -27.40
N TRP A 413 -28.58 3.47 -28.66
CA TRP A 413 -27.64 4.44 -29.21
C TRP A 413 -28.23 5.84 -29.28
N ASP A 414 -29.50 5.99 -29.67
CA ASP A 414 -30.19 7.28 -29.72
C ASP A 414 -30.31 7.90 -28.32
N LYS A 415 -30.65 7.10 -27.29
CA LYS A 415 -30.66 7.57 -25.88
C LYS A 415 -29.28 8.02 -25.40
N MET A 416 -28.26 7.27 -25.79
CA MET A 416 -26.86 7.52 -25.44
C MET A 416 -26.30 8.76 -26.15
N ASP A 417 -26.67 8.96 -27.41
CA ASP A 417 -26.35 10.17 -28.18
C ASP A 417 -27.08 11.37 -27.57
N CYS A 418 -28.39 11.28 -27.30
CA CYS A 418 -29.12 12.35 -26.62
C CYS A 418 -28.53 12.71 -25.24
N SER A 419 -28.02 11.73 -24.49
CA SER A 419 -27.46 11.99 -23.16
C SER A 419 -26.07 12.64 -23.22
N MET A 420 -25.30 12.40 -24.28
CA MET A 420 -23.96 12.97 -24.47
C MET A 420 -23.90 14.17 -25.43
N ASP A 421 -24.99 14.47 -26.16
CA ASP A 421 -25.10 15.56 -27.14
C ASP A 421 -25.53 16.89 -26.52
N ALA A 422 -25.69 16.98 -25.19
CA ALA A 422 -25.86 18.28 -24.54
C ALA A 422 -24.70 19.19 -24.98
N GLU A 423 -25.01 20.33 -25.62
CA GLU A 423 -24.04 21.23 -26.28
C GLU A 423 -22.83 21.62 -25.41
N LYS A 424 -22.95 21.44 -24.09
CA LYS A 424 -21.93 21.65 -23.05
C LYS A 424 -20.79 20.63 -23.05
N LEU A 425 -20.94 19.44 -23.65
CA LEU A 425 -20.02 18.30 -23.52
C LEU A 425 -19.28 17.92 -24.81
N LYS A 426 -19.24 18.80 -25.83
CA LYS A 426 -18.45 18.63 -27.08
C LYS A 426 -16.94 18.62 -26.82
N THR A 427 -16.49 17.69 -26.00
CA THR A 427 -15.12 17.45 -25.60
C THR A 427 -14.59 16.25 -26.40
N PRO A 428 -13.31 16.24 -26.78
CA PRO A 428 -12.68 15.09 -27.45
C PRO A 428 -12.88 13.75 -26.72
N TYR A 429 -13.10 13.80 -25.41
CA TYR A 429 -13.32 12.63 -24.55
C TYR A 429 -14.64 11.91 -24.81
N VAL A 430 -15.73 12.63 -25.12
CA VAL A 430 -17.01 12.00 -25.49
C VAL A 430 -16.89 11.21 -26.79
N MET A 431 -16.23 11.78 -27.80
CA MET A 431 -15.95 11.07 -29.06
C MET A 431 -15.07 9.84 -28.84
N LEU A 432 -14.03 9.96 -28.00
CA LEU A 432 -13.17 8.85 -27.64
C LEU A 432 -13.97 7.76 -26.91
N LEU A 433 -14.88 8.14 -26.01
CA LEU A 433 -15.72 7.22 -25.25
C LEU A 433 -16.67 6.46 -26.18
N LYS A 434 -17.38 7.15 -27.07
CA LYS A 434 -18.22 6.54 -28.12
C LYS A 434 -17.42 5.53 -28.94
N ARG A 435 -16.19 5.88 -29.33
CA ARG A 435 -15.28 4.97 -30.06
C ARG A 435 -14.86 3.76 -29.23
N CYS A 436 -14.53 3.93 -27.95
CA CYS A 436 -14.17 2.84 -27.06
C CYS A 436 -15.34 1.86 -26.89
N ILE A 437 -16.55 2.38 -26.67
CA ILE A 437 -17.78 1.59 -26.52
C ILE A 437 -18.08 0.82 -27.80
N LYS A 438 -18.01 1.48 -28.96
CA LYS A 438 -18.18 0.85 -30.28
C LYS A 438 -17.12 -0.21 -30.61
N ASN A 439 -15.92 -0.14 -30.02
CA ASN A 439 -14.90 -1.17 -30.20
C ASN A 439 -15.14 -2.39 -29.31
N ILE A 440 -15.84 -2.22 -28.19
CA ILE A 440 -16.17 -3.31 -27.26
C ILE A 440 -17.41 -4.05 -27.76
N LEU A 441 -18.41 -3.34 -28.32
CA LEU A 441 -19.60 -3.87 -29.01
C LEU A 441 -19.29 -4.35 -30.44
#